data_AF-A0A8H8J8C3-F1
#
_entry.id   AF-A0A8H8J8C3-F1
#
_cell.length_a   1.000
_cell.length_b   1.000
_cell.length_c   1.000
_cell.angle_alpha   90.00
_cell.angle_beta   90.00
_cell.angle_gamma   90.00
#
_symmetry.space_group_name_H-M   'P 1'
#
loop_
_entity.id
_entity.type
_entity.pdbx_description
1 polymer ?
#
loop_
_entity_poly.entity_id
_entity_poly.type
_entity_poly.pdbx_seq_one_letter_code
_entity_poly.pdbx_strand_id
1 'polypeptide(L)'
;MKKERAIQNIHKLQQTGSAQHYVTAFRTLMQELDWDEHAFIDVFKKGLKNNVQQELLKATITQDTSTFSLEKWMEVSIRIDDLLFTGRSLRDNGSSGNQDRKFQPRTTQAKVGIVPSEVIQKRREEGRCIKCGRRGHCMRECKFKEWQQEPQAIKGKEAKIEEVKEEEKSSDSESEN
;
A
#
# COMPACT_ATOMS: atom_id res chain seq x y z
N MET A 1 -22.63 -3.32 -47.46
CA MET A 1 -22.94 -4.32 -46.41
C MET A 1 -21.73 -4.70 -45.56
N LYS A 2 -20.69 -5.40 -46.07
CA LYS A 2 -19.56 -5.88 -45.24
C LYS A 2 -18.76 -4.75 -44.56
N LYS A 3 -18.34 -3.73 -45.32
CA LYS A 3 -17.56 -2.58 -44.80
C LYS A 3 -18.29 -1.82 -43.68
N GLU A 4 -19.58 -1.58 -43.84
CA GLU A 4 -20.38 -0.82 -42.87
C GLU A 4 -20.54 -1.56 -41.54
N ARG A 5 -20.65 -2.89 -41.59
CA ARG A 5 -20.61 -3.74 -40.39
C ARG A 5 -19.24 -3.72 -39.72
N ALA A 6 -18.15 -3.72 -40.49
CA ALA A 6 -16.80 -3.60 -39.95
C ALA A 6 -16.58 -2.25 -39.24
N ILE A 7 -17.09 -1.14 -39.78
CA ILE A 7 -17.07 0.19 -39.15
C ILE A 7 -17.83 0.18 -37.83
N GLN A 8 -19.03 -0.41 -37.79
CA GLN A 8 -19.77 -0.51 -36.53
C GLN A 8 -19.07 -1.41 -35.51
N ASN A 9 -18.45 -2.50 -35.96
CA ASN A 9 -17.76 -3.45 -35.12
C ASN A 9 -16.48 -2.84 -34.52
N ILE A 10 -15.69 -2.08 -35.28
CA ILE A 10 -14.44 -1.49 -34.77
C ILE A 10 -14.71 -0.46 -33.66
N HIS A 11 -15.80 0.31 -33.76
CA HIS A 11 -16.21 1.24 -32.70
C HIS A 11 -16.81 0.55 -31.47
N LYS A 12 -17.41 -0.64 -31.65
CA LYS A 12 -17.97 -1.43 -30.55
C LYS A 12 -16.95 -2.38 -29.92
N LEU A 13 -15.80 -2.58 -30.55
CA LEU A 13 -14.77 -3.48 -30.05
C LEU A 13 -14.20 -2.92 -28.76
N GLN A 14 -14.33 -3.70 -27.69
CA GLN A 14 -13.77 -3.38 -26.38
C GLN A 14 -12.94 -4.54 -25.87
N GLN A 15 -11.86 -4.22 -25.16
CA GLN A 15 -11.04 -5.21 -24.49
C GLN A 15 -11.81 -5.77 -23.28
N THR A 16 -12.39 -6.97 -23.44
CA THR A 16 -13.04 -7.71 -22.34
C THR A 16 -12.08 -8.68 -21.66
N GLY A 17 -11.18 -9.29 -22.44
CA GLY A 17 -10.15 -10.24 -21.99
C GLY A 17 -8.74 -9.66 -21.98
N SER A 18 -7.76 -10.46 -22.40
CA SER A 18 -6.37 -10.01 -22.56
C SER A 18 -6.25 -8.97 -23.68
N ALA A 19 -5.27 -8.07 -23.56
CA ALA A 19 -4.96 -7.11 -24.60
C ALA A 19 -4.55 -7.80 -25.92
N GLN A 20 -3.86 -8.95 -25.85
CA GLN A 20 -3.49 -9.75 -27.02
C GLN A 20 -4.70 -10.21 -27.84
N HIS A 21 -5.78 -10.65 -27.17
CA HIS A 21 -6.99 -11.08 -27.85
C HIS A 21 -7.69 -9.88 -28.52
N TYR A 22 -7.74 -8.75 -27.82
CA TYR A 22 -8.28 -7.50 -28.37
C TYR A 22 -7.50 -7.02 -29.60
N VAL A 23 -6.17 -6.98 -29.53
CA VAL A 23 -5.29 -6.60 -30.66
C VAL A 23 -5.52 -7.49 -31.87
N THR A 24 -5.64 -8.81 -31.67
CA THR A 24 -5.91 -9.76 -32.75
C THR A 24 -7.24 -9.46 -33.45
N ALA A 25 -8.31 -9.28 -32.66
CA ALA A 25 -9.63 -8.93 -33.20
C ALA A 25 -9.62 -7.58 -33.91
N PHE A 26 -8.89 -6.60 -33.37
CA PHE A 26 -8.74 -5.28 -33.97
C PHE A 26 -8.04 -5.35 -35.32
N ARG A 27 -6.94 -6.12 -35.43
CA ARG A 27 -6.21 -6.33 -36.69
C ARG A 27 -7.08 -6.97 -37.78
N THR A 28 -7.94 -7.93 -37.44
CA THR A 28 -8.88 -8.50 -38.41
C THR A 28 -9.84 -7.45 -38.96
N LEU A 29 -10.38 -6.57 -38.09
CA LEU A 29 -11.27 -5.49 -38.53
C LEU A 29 -10.52 -4.43 -39.34
N MET A 30 -9.25 -4.15 -39.01
CA MET A 30 -8.42 -3.22 -39.80
C MET A 30 -8.23 -3.70 -41.24
N GLN A 31 -8.07 -5.00 -41.49
CA GLN A 31 -7.90 -5.50 -42.85
C GLN A 31 -9.12 -5.28 -43.75
N GLU A 32 -10.30 -5.10 -43.15
CA GLU A 32 -11.55 -4.82 -43.87
C GLU A 32 -11.79 -3.30 -44.09
N LEU A 33 -11.00 -2.45 -43.43
CA LEU A 33 -11.17 -1.01 -43.38
C LEU A 33 -9.95 -0.29 -43.95
N ASP A 34 -10.20 0.75 -44.74
CA ASP A 34 -9.14 1.55 -45.38
C ASP A 34 -9.11 2.92 -44.70
N TRP A 35 -8.73 2.94 -43.42
CA TRP A 35 -8.67 4.16 -42.61
C TRP A 35 -7.22 4.61 -42.42
N ASP A 36 -7.06 5.89 -42.09
CA ASP A 36 -5.78 6.44 -41.69
C ASP A 36 -5.28 5.81 -40.38
N GLU A 37 -3.96 5.71 -40.24
CA GLU A 37 -3.32 5.12 -39.06
C GLU A 37 -3.69 5.88 -37.78
N HIS A 38 -3.78 7.22 -37.82
CA HIS A 38 -4.19 8.00 -36.65
C HIS A 38 -5.64 7.73 -36.25
N ALA A 39 -6.53 7.53 -37.23
CA ALA A 39 -7.91 7.14 -36.96
C ALA A 39 -7.99 5.77 -36.28
N PHE A 40 -7.16 4.81 -36.72
CA PHE A 40 -7.05 3.52 -36.04
C PHE A 40 -6.49 3.65 -34.63
N ILE A 41 -5.47 4.47 -34.41
CA ILE A 41 -4.89 4.71 -33.08
C ILE A 41 -5.96 5.27 -32.12
N ASP A 42 -6.76 6.23 -32.57
CA ASP A 42 -7.79 6.85 -31.73
C ASP A 42 -8.88 5.85 -31.31
N VAL A 43 -9.37 5.04 -32.25
CA VAL A 43 -10.37 4.01 -31.95
C VAL A 43 -9.77 2.88 -31.11
N PHE A 44 -8.52 2.48 -31.42
CA PHE A 44 -7.79 1.49 -30.66
C PHE A 44 -7.66 1.87 -29.19
N LYS A 45 -7.19 3.10 -28.92
CA LYS A 45 -7.02 3.64 -27.56
C LYS A 45 -8.34 3.66 -26.78
N LYS A 46 -9.45 4.03 -27.43
CA LYS A 46 -10.79 4.08 -26.82
C LYS A 46 -11.31 2.70 -26.43
N GLY A 47 -10.99 1.65 -27.20
CA GLY A 47 -11.46 0.29 -26.94
C GLY A 47 -10.68 -0.48 -25.87
N LEU A 48 -9.52 0.02 -25.41
CA LEU A 48 -8.73 -0.62 -24.35
C LEU A 48 -9.42 -0.57 -22.98
N LYS A 49 -9.06 -1.47 -22.06
CA LYS A 49 -9.53 -1.42 -20.67
C LYS A 49 -9.05 -0.16 -19.97
N ASN A 50 -9.88 0.39 -19.07
CA ASN A 50 -9.55 1.62 -18.31
C ASN A 50 -8.18 1.55 -17.61
N ASN A 51 -7.88 0.43 -16.93
CA ASN A 51 -6.57 0.25 -16.28
C ASN A 51 -5.39 0.33 -17.26
N VAL A 52 -5.55 -0.22 -18.47
CA VAL A 52 -4.51 -0.17 -19.52
C VAL A 52 -4.42 1.25 -20.10
N GLN A 53 -5.55 1.92 -20.34
CA GLN A 53 -5.59 3.31 -20.80
C GLN A 53 -4.89 4.26 -19.82
N GLN A 54 -5.09 4.09 -18.52
CA GLN A 54 -4.44 4.91 -17.50
C GLN A 54 -2.93 4.77 -17.50
N GLU A 55 -2.42 3.54 -17.59
CA GLU A 55 -0.96 3.31 -17.67
C GLU A 55 -0.37 3.80 -19.00
N LEU A 56 -1.10 3.66 -20.11
CA LEU A 56 -0.70 4.26 -21.39
C LEU A 56 -0.61 5.78 -21.28
N LEU A 57 -1.60 6.45 -20.68
CA LEU A 57 -1.57 7.89 -20.47
C LEU A 57 -0.35 8.32 -19.64
N LYS A 58 -0.02 7.59 -18.57
CA LYS A 58 1.20 7.84 -17.80
C LYS A 58 2.46 7.69 -18.65
N ALA A 59 2.53 6.65 -19.48
CA ALA A 59 3.65 6.46 -20.40
C ALA A 59 3.77 7.64 -21.39
N THR A 60 2.64 8.14 -21.91
CA THR A 60 2.62 9.29 -22.83
C THR A 60 3.12 10.60 -22.23
N ILE A 61 3.02 10.76 -20.92
CA ILE A 61 3.54 11.94 -20.22
C ILE A 61 5.06 11.86 -20.08
N THR A 62 5.61 10.64 -19.94
CA THR A 62 7.04 10.43 -19.70
C THR A 62 7.88 10.24 -20.97
N GLN A 63 7.24 9.90 -22.09
CA GLN A 63 7.91 9.60 -23.35
C GLN A 63 7.26 10.39 -24.49
N ASP A 64 8.05 10.76 -25.49
CA ASP A 64 7.51 11.37 -26.70
C ASP A 64 6.79 10.30 -27.53
N THR A 65 5.47 10.23 -27.33
CA THR A 65 4.59 9.24 -27.98
C THR A 65 3.94 9.77 -29.26
N SER A 66 4.30 10.98 -29.68
CA SER A 66 3.76 11.63 -30.88
C SER A 66 4.15 10.90 -32.18
N THR A 67 5.27 10.17 -32.16
CA THR A 67 5.82 9.42 -33.30
C THR A 67 5.50 7.93 -33.27
N PHE A 68 4.68 7.47 -32.32
CA PHE A 68 4.41 6.04 -32.16
C PHE A 68 3.47 5.54 -33.26
N SER A 69 3.94 4.54 -34.01
CA SER A 69 3.09 3.77 -34.93
C SER A 69 2.02 2.98 -34.18
N LEU A 70 0.95 2.63 -34.88
CA LEU A 70 -0.13 1.81 -34.35
C LEU A 70 0.37 0.45 -33.84
N GLU A 71 1.30 -0.17 -34.55
CA GLU A 71 1.98 -1.40 -34.11
C GLU A 71 2.67 -1.21 -32.76
N LYS A 72 3.32 -0.05 -32.56
CA LYS A 72 3.94 0.27 -31.27
C LYS A 72 2.90 0.43 -30.16
N TRP A 73 1.77 1.08 -30.44
CA TRP A 73 0.65 1.18 -29.51
C TRP A 73 0.10 -0.20 -29.11
N MET A 74 -0.04 -1.11 -30.08
CA MET A 74 -0.47 -2.49 -29.82
C MET A 74 0.53 -3.21 -28.90
N GLU A 75 1.83 -3.20 -29.23
CA GLU A 75 2.89 -3.84 -28.42
C GLU A 75 2.91 -3.31 -26.98
N VAL A 76 2.89 -1.98 -26.81
CA VAL A 76 2.93 -1.35 -25.48
C VAL A 76 1.67 -1.69 -24.68
N SER A 77 0.50 -1.73 -25.32
CA SER A 77 -0.76 -2.09 -24.65
C SER A 77 -0.74 -3.53 -24.11
N ILE A 78 -0.19 -4.48 -24.88
CA ILE A 78 -0.03 -5.88 -24.47
C ILE A 78 0.90 -5.96 -23.27
N ARG A 79 2.07 -5.32 -23.37
CA ARG A 79 3.06 -5.31 -22.29
C ARG A 79 2.51 -4.72 -20.99
N ILE A 80 1.73 -3.64 -21.08
CA ILE A 80 1.07 -3.04 -19.92
C ILE A 80 0.04 -3.99 -19.31
N ASP A 81 -0.79 -4.64 -20.13
CA ASP A 81 -1.80 -5.59 -19.64
C ASP A 81 -1.15 -6.77 -18.90
N ASP A 82 -0.05 -7.32 -19.44
CA ASP A 82 0.73 -8.39 -18.82
C ASP A 82 1.37 -7.94 -17.50
N LEU A 83 1.92 -6.72 -17.44
CA LEU A 83 2.46 -6.15 -16.20
C LEU A 83 1.38 -5.94 -15.14
N LEU A 84 0.20 -5.47 -15.54
CA LEU A 84 -0.94 -5.29 -14.64
C LEU A 84 -1.48 -6.65 -14.15
N PHE A 85 -1.47 -7.67 -15.01
CA PHE A 85 -1.88 -9.03 -14.65
C PHE A 85 -0.88 -9.67 -13.67
N THR A 86 0.41 -9.63 -13.98
CA THR A 86 1.47 -10.17 -13.09
C THR A 86 1.53 -9.43 -11.76
N GLY A 87 1.42 -8.10 -11.75
CA GLY A 87 1.36 -7.29 -10.53
C GLY A 87 0.15 -7.60 -9.64
N ARG A 88 -1.01 -7.95 -10.23
CA ARG A 88 -2.17 -8.47 -9.50
C ARG A 88 -1.88 -9.86 -8.93
N SER A 89 -1.32 -10.75 -9.74
CA SER A 89 -1.01 -12.12 -9.31
C SER A 89 -0.01 -12.17 -8.14
N LEU A 90 0.96 -11.24 -8.10
CA LEU A 90 1.90 -11.12 -6.96
C LEU A 90 1.24 -10.59 -5.68
N ARG A 91 0.20 -9.73 -5.81
CA ARG A 91 -0.58 -9.25 -4.66
C ARG A 91 -1.55 -10.30 -4.13
N ASP A 92 -2.14 -11.09 -5.02
CA ASP A 92 -3.07 -12.16 -4.65
C ASP A 92 -2.33 -13.37 -4.06
N ASN A 93 -1.15 -13.72 -4.59
CA ASN A 93 -0.32 -14.81 -4.05
C ASN A 93 0.41 -14.44 -2.74
N GLY A 94 0.39 -13.15 -2.35
CA GLY A 94 0.84 -12.67 -1.05
C GLY A 94 -0.28 -12.47 -0.03
N SER A 95 -1.55 -12.70 -0.40
CA SER A 95 -2.72 -12.41 0.44
C SER A 95 -3.23 -13.63 1.23
N SER A 96 -2.30 -14.40 1.79
CA SER A 96 -2.54 -15.28 2.95
C SER A 96 -1.89 -14.71 4.22
N GLY A 97 -1.76 -13.38 4.31
CA GLY A 97 -1.18 -12.71 5.47
C GLY A 97 -1.70 -11.30 5.64
N ASN A 98 -2.62 -11.14 6.60
CA ASN A 98 -2.96 -9.92 7.33
C ASN A 98 -3.18 -8.62 6.55
N GLN A 99 -4.37 -8.05 6.71
CA GLN A 99 -4.67 -6.67 6.34
C GLN A 99 -3.89 -5.67 7.22
N ASP A 100 -2.60 -5.54 6.98
CA ASP A 100 -1.81 -4.41 7.44
C ASP A 100 -1.85 -3.36 6.34
N ARG A 101 -2.84 -2.47 6.40
CA ARG A 101 -2.86 -1.23 5.64
C ARG A 101 -1.68 -0.37 6.10
N LYS A 102 -0.49 -0.63 5.57
CA LYS A 102 0.66 0.29 5.63
C LYS A 102 0.31 1.53 4.82
N PHE A 103 -0.25 2.50 5.53
CA PHE A 103 -0.24 3.91 5.16
C PHE A 103 1.16 4.28 4.66
N GLN A 104 1.29 4.58 3.36
CA GLN A 104 2.52 5.15 2.83
C GLN A 104 2.80 6.46 3.57
N PRO A 105 4.00 6.66 4.13
CA PRO A 105 4.34 7.94 4.73
C PRO A 105 4.51 8.92 3.58
N ARG A 106 3.48 9.76 3.37
CA ARG A 106 3.66 11.04 2.68
C ARG A 106 4.74 11.77 3.46
N THR A 107 5.83 12.09 2.78
CA THR A 107 6.91 12.96 3.23
C THR A 107 6.32 14.25 3.82
N THR A 108 6.14 14.25 5.13
CA THR A 108 5.75 15.40 5.92
C THR A 108 6.60 15.31 7.17
N GLN A 109 7.42 16.35 7.32
CA GLN A 109 8.25 16.72 8.46
C GLN A 109 8.11 15.84 9.71
N ALA A 110 9.25 15.34 10.18
CA ALA A 110 9.46 14.68 11.46
C ALA A 110 8.46 15.14 12.54
N LYS A 111 7.48 14.30 12.84
CA LYS A 111 6.69 14.41 14.07
C LYS A 111 7.59 14.00 15.23
N VAL A 112 8.31 14.98 15.76
CA VAL A 112 8.87 14.95 17.11
C VAL A 112 7.72 14.61 18.05
N GLY A 113 7.75 13.44 18.70
CA GLY A 113 6.74 13.11 19.71
C GLY A 113 6.40 11.64 19.92
N ILE A 114 6.96 10.67 19.21
CA ILE A 114 6.78 9.26 19.58
C ILE A 114 8.04 8.79 20.30
N VAL A 115 7.85 8.30 21.52
CA VAL A 115 8.94 7.75 22.35
C VAL A 115 9.45 6.45 21.68
N PRO A 116 10.77 6.18 21.64
CA PRO A 116 11.33 4.97 21.03
C PRO A 116 10.71 3.67 21.56
N SER A 117 10.68 2.64 20.72
CA SER A 117 10.08 1.32 21.00
C SER A 117 10.60 0.68 22.28
N GLU A 118 11.88 0.87 22.57
CA GLU A 118 12.62 0.28 23.69
C GLU A 118 12.09 0.85 25.02
N VAL A 119 11.80 2.15 25.03
CA VAL A 119 11.22 2.84 26.19
C VAL A 119 9.77 2.45 26.40
N ILE A 120 9.01 2.19 25.32
CA ILE A 120 7.63 1.70 25.41
C ILE A 120 7.60 0.32 26.07
N GLN A 121 8.50 -0.58 25.67
CA GLN A 121 8.60 -1.92 26.24
C GLN A 121 8.95 -1.87 27.73
N LYS A 122 10.00 -1.12 28.09
CA LYS A 122 10.40 -0.94 29.49
C LYS A 122 9.28 -0.33 30.33
N ARG A 123 8.51 0.62 29.79
CA ARG A 123 7.33 1.17 30.47
C ARG A 123 6.23 0.12 30.66
N ARG A 124 6.01 -0.79 29.70
CA ARG A 124 5.03 -1.88 29.85
C ARG A 124 5.44 -2.88 30.93
N GLU A 125 6.71 -3.30 30.93
CA GLU A 125 7.27 -4.22 31.93
C GLU A 125 7.16 -3.63 33.35
N GLU A 126 7.42 -2.32 33.49
CA GLU A 126 7.35 -1.64 34.80
C GLU A 126 5.93 -1.15 35.19
N GLY A 127 4.92 -1.37 34.35
CA GLY A 127 3.55 -0.92 34.59
C GLY A 127 3.38 0.61 34.58
N ARG A 128 4.14 1.31 33.73
CA ARG A 128 4.12 2.77 33.54
C ARG A 128 3.33 3.16 32.30
N CYS A 129 2.70 4.34 32.35
CA CYS A 129 1.98 4.92 31.23
C CYS A 129 2.92 5.13 30.02
N ILE A 130 2.54 4.59 28.86
CA ILE A 130 3.34 4.66 27.63
C ILE A 130 3.55 6.12 27.17
N LYS A 131 2.56 6.99 27.41
CA LYS A 131 2.58 8.39 26.96
C LYS A 131 3.48 9.29 27.84
N CYS A 132 3.39 9.16 29.16
CA CYS A 132 4.08 10.07 30.09
C CYS A 132 5.10 9.41 31.05
N GLY A 133 5.19 8.09 31.07
CA GLY A 133 6.15 7.35 31.90
C GLY A 133 5.82 7.28 33.39
N ARG A 134 4.62 7.67 33.86
CA ARG A 134 4.22 7.59 35.29
C ARG A 134 3.42 6.33 35.60
N ARG A 135 3.53 5.83 36.84
CA ARG A 135 2.74 4.70 37.36
C ARG A 135 1.32 5.12 37.74
N GLY A 136 0.43 4.14 37.89
CA GLY A 136 -0.93 4.34 38.42
C GLY A 136 -2.02 4.70 37.39
N HIS A 137 -1.71 4.75 36.10
CA HIS A 137 -2.73 4.92 35.04
C HIS A 137 -2.24 4.41 33.68
N CYS A 138 -3.17 4.13 32.76
CA CYS A 138 -2.85 3.74 31.39
C CYS A 138 -2.90 4.93 30.41
N MET A 139 -2.46 4.73 29.17
CA MET A 139 -2.44 5.80 28.14
C MET A 139 -3.81 6.48 27.94
N ARG A 140 -4.92 5.74 28.09
CA ARG A 140 -6.29 6.27 27.92
C ARG A 140 -6.68 7.26 29.01
N GLU A 141 -6.12 7.08 30.20
CA GLU A 141 -6.40 7.90 31.39
C GLU A 141 -5.30 8.96 31.61
N CYS A 142 -4.38 9.09 30.66
CA CYS A 142 -3.26 10.01 30.77
C CYS A 142 -3.72 11.45 30.57
N LYS A 143 -3.64 12.24 31.63
CA LYS A 143 -3.97 13.67 31.62
C LYS A 143 -2.93 14.55 30.90
N PHE A 144 -1.76 14.01 30.54
CA PHE A 144 -0.76 14.77 29.78
C PHE A 144 -1.17 14.91 28.33
N LYS A 145 -1.05 16.13 27.80
CA LYS A 145 -1.33 16.44 26.40
C LYS A 145 -0.21 15.96 25.49
N GLU A 146 1.04 16.17 25.89
CA GLU A 146 2.25 15.85 25.12
C GLU A 146 2.89 14.52 25.51
N TRP A 147 3.65 13.94 24.59
CA TRP A 147 4.43 12.73 24.81
C TRP A 147 5.76 13.09 25.47
N GLN A 148 6.11 12.35 26.52
CA GLN A 148 7.32 12.62 27.30
C GLN A 148 8.32 11.48 27.09
N GLN A 149 9.54 11.83 26.68
CA GLN A 149 10.64 10.86 26.50
C GLN A 149 11.16 10.36 27.85
N GLU A 150 11.25 11.24 28.84
CA GLU A 150 11.64 10.92 30.21
C GLU A 150 10.52 11.22 31.21
N PRO A 151 10.40 10.45 32.30
CA PRO A 151 9.44 10.73 33.36
C PRO A 151 9.84 12.01 34.10
N GLN A 152 9.18 13.13 33.79
CA GLN A 152 9.37 14.37 34.53
C GLN A 152 8.89 14.24 35.98
N ALA A 153 9.80 14.52 36.93
CA ALA A 153 9.47 14.64 38.35
C ALA A 153 8.67 15.92 38.58
N ILE A 154 7.51 15.82 39.22
CA ILE A 154 6.78 17.00 39.67
C ILE A 154 7.51 17.55 40.91
N LYS A 155 7.91 18.81 40.90
CA LYS A 155 8.21 19.55 42.15
C LYS A 155 6.92 19.64 42.96
N GLY A 156 6.88 18.94 44.10
CA GLY A 156 5.91 19.16 45.16
C GLY A 156 4.87 18.06 45.36
N LYS A 157 5.23 17.05 46.16
CA LYS A 157 4.64 16.70 47.46
C LYS A 157 5.12 15.29 47.80
N GLU A 158 5.95 15.23 48.85
CA GLU A 158 6.50 14.00 49.41
C GLU A 158 5.35 13.05 49.75
N ALA A 159 5.34 11.87 49.13
CA ALA A 159 4.55 10.74 49.57
C ALA A 159 5.54 9.69 50.06
N LYS A 160 5.63 9.63 51.39
CA LYS A 160 6.33 8.66 52.23
C LYS A 160 6.21 7.25 51.66
N ILE A 161 7.35 6.66 51.28
CA ILE A 161 7.45 5.23 51.02
C ILE A 161 7.62 4.57 52.38
N GLU A 162 6.62 3.81 52.82
CA GLU A 162 6.76 2.85 53.90
C GLU A 162 7.59 1.68 53.36
N GLU A 163 8.82 1.57 53.86
CA GLU A 163 9.64 0.36 53.76
C GLU A 163 8.93 -0.77 54.53
N VAL A 164 8.44 -1.78 53.82
CA VAL A 164 8.23 -3.09 54.43
C VAL A 164 9.48 -3.91 54.16
N LYS A 165 10.35 -3.94 55.19
CA LYS A 165 11.40 -4.94 55.36
C LYS A 165 10.73 -6.26 55.77
N GLU A 166 11.00 -7.32 55.05
CA GLU A 166 11.03 -8.67 55.62
C GLU A 166 12.35 -9.31 55.22
N GLU A 167 13.32 -9.19 56.12
CA GLU A 167 14.50 -10.05 56.17
C GLU A 167 14.20 -11.25 57.08
N GLU A 168 14.41 -12.43 56.49
CA GLU A 168 15.00 -13.63 57.08
C GLU A 168 14.23 -14.42 58.14
N LYS A 169 14.14 -15.75 57.96
CA LYS A 169 15.16 -16.67 58.50
C LYS A 169 14.90 -18.16 58.16
N SER A 170 16.03 -18.83 57.98
CA SER A 170 16.33 -20.26 57.76
C SER A 170 15.74 -21.30 58.74
N SER A 171 15.55 -22.54 58.26
CA SER A 171 15.98 -23.84 58.84
C SER A 171 15.36 -24.95 57.96
N ASP A 172 16.11 -25.70 57.16
CA ASP A 172 16.93 -26.89 57.47
C ASP A 172 16.14 -28.10 58.03
N SER A 173 16.01 -29.15 57.21
CA SER A 173 16.17 -30.56 57.61
C SER A 173 16.07 -31.50 56.40
N GLU A 174 17.14 -32.25 56.18
CA GLU A 174 17.26 -33.45 55.36
C GLU A 174 16.22 -34.53 55.69
N SER A 175 15.88 -35.34 54.68
CA SER A 175 15.83 -36.80 54.84
C SER A 175 15.99 -37.50 53.49
N GLU A 176 17.08 -38.26 53.38
CA GLU A 176 17.44 -39.17 52.31
C GLU A 176 16.50 -40.40 52.21
N ASN A 177 16.48 -41.00 51.02
CA ASN A 177 16.19 -42.40 50.66
C ASN A 177 14.79 -43.00 50.91
#